data_AF-A0A6N3BPJ1-F1
#
_entry.id   AF-A0A6N3BPJ1-F1
#
_cell.length_a   1.000
_cell.length_b   1.000
_cell.length_c   1.000
_cell.angle_alpha   90.00
_cell.angle_beta   90.00
_cell.angle_gamma   90.00
#
_symmetry.space_group_name_H-M   'P 1'
#
loop_
_entity.id
_entity.type
_entity.pdbx_description
1 polymer ?
#
loop_
_entity_poly.entity_id
_entity_poly.type
_entity_poly.pdbx_seq_one_letter_code
_entity_poly.pdbx_strand_id
1 'polypeptide(L)'
;MKNHKVEKGCILAVILFVLLCIGGSFPVNAKETGRGRVLFISSYSYAWETIPQQIEGIKKSLGDDVTIDYKFMDTKNVDTAENVHLFYKSLSYYLSQVPAYDVIIVGDDAAYNFVLVYRKIFGNTPIVFEGVNNVSKALAMDYNPNVTGIIENQTYGNTIALAKKIYPEAAHIVAIVDNTVTGLSARKEFYSYKDEFPDLEFSDINASEFSQKDLIKSVESFDESTILLYILCSNDKDGNVYASAESVQMLSSRAHIPMFSGISIGMGKGLLGGEIVSHEEMGEIAGEMALKILNGEPCENMDVITDSPMTYCFDETVMKRFGISRSMLPDDAKIINHEETFMEQYGKVIRITSVIGGIMVLFIIWLVRDNMHKRKVNDTISSLNKKLNFMARYDALTALLNRRVFMEDLQYRIREKEPFGLIMFDMDNFKRVNDVYGHNEGDAVLKEMAARAGALVDDIFEVYRLAGDEFVAIVQSGQAEVIDSYAMKILDTFKIPYQIAGGEQYLASSIGIAMYPKDGKNSTEVIAAADHAMYEVKKNGKNSRAFYDVDMEEQS
;
A
#
# COMPACT_ATOMS: atom_id res chain seq x y z
N MET A 1 34.81 17.92 -5.24
CA MET A 1 33.83 17.45 -4.22
C MET A 1 32.73 16.51 -4.74
N LYS A 2 32.49 16.34 -6.06
CA LYS A 2 31.44 15.43 -6.58
C LYS A 2 31.85 13.94 -6.64
N ASN A 3 33.12 13.61 -6.86
CA ASN A 3 33.55 12.20 -7.03
C ASN A 3 33.53 11.37 -5.74
N HIS A 4 33.67 12.00 -4.57
CA HIS A 4 33.78 11.28 -3.30
C HIS A 4 32.45 10.78 -2.74
N LYS A 5 31.30 11.28 -3.24
CA LYS A 5 29.96 10.78 -2.86
C LYS A 5 29.57 9.52 -3.63
N VAL A 6 30.07 9.36 -4.86
CA VAL A 6 29.77 8.20 -5.72
C VAL A 6 30.55 6.97 -5.25
N GLU A 7 31.82 7.13 -4.87
CA GLU A 7 32.63 6.04 -4.28
C GLU A 7 32.02 5.49 -2.99
N LYS A 8 31.53 6.36 -2.09
CA LYS A 8 30.92 5.92 -0.83
C LYS A 8 29.59 5.17 -1.05
N GLY A 9 28.82 5.55 -2.07
CA GLY A 9 27.60 4.83 -2.46
C GLY A 9 27.88 3.43 -3.02
N CYS A 10 28.92 3.30 -3.86
CA CYS A 10 29.32 2.00 -4.40
C CYS A 10 29.91 1.06 -3.33
N ILE A 11 30.73 1.59 -2.41
CA ILE A 11 31.30 0.79 -1.31
C ILE A 11 30.18 0.28 -0.38
N LEU A 12 29.19 1.13 -0.07
CA LEU A 12 28.06 0.73 0.77
C LEU A 12 27.18 -0.33 0.08
N ALA A 13 26.97 -0.21 -1.23
CA ALA A 13 26.22 -1.21 -2.02
C ALA A 13 26.94 -2.55 -2.12
N VAL A 14 28.28 -2.54 -2.27
CA VAL A 14 29.09 -3.77 -2.28
C VAL A 14 29.10 -4.44 -0.90
N ILE A 15 29.19 -3.67 0.19
CA ILE A 15 29.10 -4.22 1.56
C ILE A 15 27.71 -4.81 1.83
N LEU A 16 26.63 -4.16 1.37
CA LEU A 16 25.27 -4.67 1.51
C LEU A 16 25.06 -5.96 0.69
N PHE A 17 25.63 -6.03 -0.51
CA PHE A 17 25.56 -7.21 -1.38
C PHE A 17 26.36 -8.38 -0.80
N VAL A 18 27.55 -8.12 -0.22
CA VAL A 18 28.35 -9.14 0.47
C VAL A 18 27.65 -9.63 1.75
N LEU A 19 26.99 -8.77 2.52
CA LEU A 19 26.18 -9.17 3.67
C LEU A 19 24.95 -10.01 3.27
N LEU A 20 24.33 -9.72 2.11
CA LEU A 20 23.25 -10.53 1.53
C LEU A 20 23.73 -11.89 1.01
N CYS A 21 24.99 -12.00 0.55
CA CYS A 21 25.56 -13.25 0.07
C CYS A 21 26.15 -14.15 1.18
N ILE A 22 26.50 -13.59 2.35
CA ILE A 22 27.02 -14.36 3.50
C ILE A 22 25.88 -14.90 4.39
N GLY A 23 24.64 -14.48 4.16
CA GLY A 23 23.45 -14.98 4.88
C GLY A 23 23.01 -16.40 4.55
N GLY A 24 23.78 -17.17 3.77
CA GLY A 24 23.42 -18.51 3.32
C GLY A 24 24.31 -19.61 3.89
N SER A 25 23.72 -20.44 4.76
CA SER A 25 24.17 -21.79 5.13
C SER A 25 25.30 -21.88 6.18
N PHE A 26 24.98 -21.52 7.42
CA PHE A 26 25.57 -22.26 8.54
C PHE A 26 24.85 -23.61 8.63
N PRO A 27 25.55 -24.76 8.59
CA PRO A 27 24.94 -26.02 8.92
C PRO A 27 24.57 -25.98 10.40
N VAL A 28 23.28 -25.75 10.68
CA VAL A 28 22.70 -26.00 11.98
C VAL A 28 22.74 -27.51 12.16
N ASN A 29 23.77 -28.00 12.86
CA ASN A 29 23.73 -29.34 13.44
C ASN A 29 22.69 -29.29 14.56
N ALA A 30 21.43 -29.53 14.20
CA ALA A 30 20.38 -29.83 15.16
C ALA A 30 20.80 -31.12 15.87
N LYS A 31 21.23 -30.98 17.12
CA LYS A 31 21.40 -32.11 18.02
C LYS A 31 19.98 -32.61 18.27
N GLU A 32 19.63 -33.81 17.81
CA GLU A 32 18.36 -34.47 18.15
C GLU A 32 18.30 -34.62 19.67
N THR A 33 17.71 -33.63 20.32
CA THR A 33 17.17 -33.73 21.68
C THR A 33 15.70 -34.05 21.52
N GLY A 34 15.39 -35.23 20.96
CA GLY A 34 14.01 -35.69 20.84
C GLY A 34 13.42 -35.86 22.25
N ARG A 35 12.28 -35.23 22.51
CA ARG A 35 11.56 -35.26 23.79
C ARG A 35 10.86 -36.61 24.04
N GLY A 36 10.80 -37.48 23.04
CA GLY A 36 10.27 -38.83 23.11
C GLY A 36 9.93 -39.39 21.72
N ARG A 37 9.58 -40.68 21.67
CA ARG A 37 9.13 -41.38 20.47
C ARG A 37 7.72 -41.91 20.65
N VAL A 38 6.82 -41.55 19.75
CA VAL A 38 5.41 -41.96 19.73
C VAL A 38 5.15 -42.84 18.50
N LEU A 39 4.44 -43.94 18.71
CA LEU A 39 3.95 -44.78 17.61
C LEU A 39 2.45 -44.61 17.48
N PHE A 40 1.99 -44.12 16.33
CA PHE A 40 0.58 -44.13 15.97
C PHE A 40 0.22 -45.38 15.17
N ILE A 41 -0.74 -46.16 15.65
CA ILE A 41 -1.30 -47.31 14.93
C ILE A 41 -2.75 -46.99 14.57
N SER A 42 -3.05 -46.87 13.29
CA SER A 42 -4.41 -46.67 12.81
C SER A 42 -5.02 -47.96 12.30
N SER A 43 -6.31 -48.13 12.57
CA SER A 43 -7.14 -49.20 12.01
C SER A 43 -7.21 -49.15 10.48
N TYR A 44 -7.15 -47.96 9.90
CA TYR A 44 -7.38 -47.71 8.48
C TYR A 44 -6.09 -47.31 7.76
N SER A 45 -6.12 -47.21 6.43
CA SER A 45 -5.01 -46.67 5.66
C SER A 45 -4.99 -45.14 5.71
N TYR A 46 -3.83 -44.55 5.43
CA TYR A 46 -3.66 -43.09 5.33
C TYR A 46 -4.64 -42.42 4.34
N ALA A 47 -5.12 -43.17 3.34
CA ALA A 47 -6.06 -42.67 2.33
C ALA A 47 -7.48 -42.44 2.87
N TRP A 48 -7.80 -42.92 4.07
CA TRP A 48 -9.11 -42.75 4.68
C TRP A 48 -9.29 -41.31 5.22
N GLU A 49 -10.47 -40.73 4.99
CA GLU A 49 -10.72 -39.27 5.11
C GLU A 49 -10.41 -38.68 6.50
N THR A 50 -10.55 -39.48 7.56
CA THR A 50 -10.37 -39.03 8.96
C THR A 50 -8.92 -39.13 9.45
N ILE A 51 -8.10 -39.99 8.83
CA ILE A 51 -6.75 -40.32 9.33
C ILE A 51 -5.77 -39.15 9.21
N PRO A 52 -5.72 -38.38 8.10
CA PRO A 52 -4.89 -37.19 8.05
C PRO A 52 -5.24 -36.16 9.13
N GLN A 53 -6.52 -36.02 9.49
CA GLN A 53 -6.98 -35.08 10.51
C GLN A 53 -6.51 -35.50 11.91
N GLN A 54 -6.67 -36.79 12.26
CA GLN A 54 -6.12 -37.37 13.49
C GLN A 54 -4.61 -37.12 13.61
N ILE A 55 -3.86 -37.41 12.54
CA ILE A 55 -2.40 -37.22 12.51
C ILE A 55 -2.03 -35.73 12.68
N GLU A 56 -2.77 -34.82 12.06
CA GLU A 56 -2.56 -33.38 12.20
C GLU A 56 -2.76 -32.91 13.65
N GLY A 57 -3.85 -33.34 14.27
CA GLY A 57 -4.13 -33.10 15.70
C GLY A 57 -3.00 -33.62 16.61
N ILE A 58 -2.63 -34.89 16.45
CA ILE A 58 -1.55 -35.52 17.24
C ILE A 58 -0.22 -34.75 17.08
N LYS A 59 0.12 -34.34 15.86
CA LYS A 59 1.33 -33.55 15.59
C LYS A 59 1.30 -32.19 16.26
N LYS A 60 0.14 -31.51 16.20
CA LYS A 60 -0.06 -30.16 16.74
C LYS A 60 0.23 -30.11 18.25
N SER A 61 -0.20 -31.12 19.00
CA SER A 61 0.02 -31.17 20.45
C SER A 61 1.42 -31.68 20.83
N LEU A 62 1.97 -32.67 20.13
CA LEU A 62 3.30 -33.22 20.43
C LEU A 62 4.45 -32.27 20.06
N GLY A 63 4.26 -31.43 19.03
CA GLY A 63 5.27 -30.51 18.52
C GLY A 63 6.42 -31.18 17.76
N ASP A 64 7.33 -30.37 17.21
CA ASP A 64 8.42 -30.85 16.34
C ASP A 64 9.53 -31.63 17.07
N ASP A 65 9.58 -31.52 18.40
CA ASP A 65 10.60 -32.16 19.24
C ASP A 65 10.31 -33.64 19.52
N VAL A 66 9.14 -34.17 19.16
CA VAL A 66 8.74 -35.56 19.37
C VAL A 66 8.76 -36.32 18.04
N THR A 67 9.41 -37.48 17.99
CA THR A 67 9.39 -38.32 16.79
C THR A 67 8.12 -39.14 16.76
N ILE A 68 7.36 -39.06 15.67
CA ILE A 68 6.11 -39.81 15.48
C ILE A 68 6.25 -40.75 14.28
N ASP A 69 6.08 -42.05 14.51
CA ASP A 69 6.02 -43.07 13.48
C ASP A 69 4.58 -43.57 13.29
N TYR A 70 4.20 -43.92 12.06
CA TYR A 70 2.83 -44.33 11.71
C TYR A 70 2.79 -45.76 11.18
N LYS A 71 1.78 -46.53 11.61
CA LYS A 71 1.47 -47.87 11.10
C LYS A 71 -0.01 -47.99 10.83
N PHE A 72 -0.34 -48.58 9.69
CA PHE A 72 -1.71 -48.67 9.19
C PHE A 72 -2.09 -50.14 9.02
N MET A 73 -3.21 -50.55 9.62
CA MET A 73 -3.71 -51.93 9.53
C MET A 73 -4.55 -52.18 8.26
N ASP A 74 -5.12 -51.11 7.70
CA ASP A 74 -5.96 -51.10 6.50
C ASP A 74 -7.16 -52.08 6.56
N THR A 75 -7.81 -52.16 7.73
CA THR A 75 -8.89 -53.13 7.98
C THR A 75 -10.16 -52.85 7.19
N LYS A 76 -10.39 -51.61 6.72
CA LYS A 76 -11.55 -51.29 5.85
C LYS A 76 -11.46 -51.97 4.49
N ASN A 77 -10.25 -52.17 3.98
CA ASN A 77 -10.02 -52.85 2.70
C ASN A 77 -9.82 -54.36 2.89
N VAL A 78 -9.15 -54.77 3.97
CA VAL A 78 -8.82 -56.17 4.22
C VAL A 78 -9.14 -56.58 5.67
N ASP A 79 -10.43 -56.76 5.97
CA ASP A 79 -10.91 -57.22 7.28
C ASP A 79 -10.84 -58.75 7.42
N THR A 80 -9.64 -59.29 7.58
CA THR A 80 -9.44 -60.73 7.79
C THR A 80 -8.50 -61.01 8.96
N ALA A 81 -8.73 -62.11 9.66
CA ALA A 81 -7.82 -62.56 10.72
C ALA A 81 -6.38 -62.77 10.22
N GLU A 82 -6.21 -63.18 8.96
CA GLU A 82 -4.88 -63.33 8.34
C GLU A 82 -4.19 -61.97 8.18
N ASN A 83 -4.91 -60.92 7.74
CA ASN A 83 -4.34 -59.57 7.63
C ASN A 83 -3.86 -59.06 9.00
N VAL A 84 -4.69 -59.22 10.04
CA VAL A 84 -4.33 -58.84 11.42
C VAL A 84 -3.09 -59.60 11.90
N HIS A 85 -2.98 -60.90 11.58
CA HIS A 85 -1.81 -61.72 11.93
C HIS A 85 -0.54 -61.35 11.15
N LEU A 86 -0.67 -61.00 9.87
CA LEU A 86 0.45 -60.51 9.05
C LEU A 86 0.93 -59.15 9.56
N PHE A 87 0.01 -58.25 9.92
CA PHE A 87 0.33 -56.98 10.56
C PHE A 87 1.07 -57.21 11.89
N TYR A 88 0.59 -58.14 12.74
CA TYR A 88 1.29 -58.55 13.96
C TYR A 88 2.72 -58.99 13.70
N LYS A 89 2.95 -59.90 12.74
CA LYS A 89 4.29 -60.40 12.40
C LYS A 89 5.21 -59.26 11.93
N SER A 90 4.71 -58.43 11.00
CA SER A 90 5.45 -57.30 10.45
C SER A 90 5.81 -56.28 11.52
N LEU A 91 4.84 -55.90 12.35
CA LEU A 91 5.05 -54.95 13.45
C LEU A 91 5.99 -55.51 14.52
N SER A 92 5.84 -56.78 14.91
CA SER A 92 6.73 -57.43 15.88
C SER A 92 8.18 -57.45 15.39
N TYR A 93 8.39 -57.77 14.12
CA TYR A 93 9.71 -57.70 13.52
C TYR A 93 10.22 -56.26 13.51
N TYR A 94 9.42 -55.30 13.05
CA TYR A 94 9.79 -53.89 13.03
C TYR A 94 10.19 -53.35 14.41
N LEU A 95 9.39 -53.61 15.44
CA LEU A 95 9.67 -53.21 16.83
C LEU A 95 10.95 -53.84 17.39
N SER A 96 11.40 -54.99 16.86
CA SER A 96 12.69 -55.58 17.21
C SER A 96 13.90 -54.91 16.55
N GLN A 97 13.67 -54.12 15.49
CA GLN A 97 14.72 -53.48 14.69
C GLN A 97 14.88 -51.98 15.00
N VAL A 98 13.93 -51.37 15.70
CA VAL A 98 13.94 -49.94 16.05
C VAL A 98 14.03 -49.75 17.56
N PRO A 99 14.46 -48.57 18.05
CA PRO A 99 14.40 -48.28 19.49
C PRO A 99 12.96 -48.40 20.02
N ALA A 100 12.81 -48.55 21.34
CA ALA A 100 11.47 -48.58 21.94
C ALA A 100 10.71 -47.26 21.73
N TYR A 101 9.39 -47.34 21.76
CA TYR A 101 8.51 -46.17 21.82
C TYR A 101 8.11 -45.90 23.27
N ASP A 102 7.99 -44.63 23.60
CA ASP A 102 7.65 -44.16 24.95
C ASP A 102 6.12 -44.14 25.15
N VAL A 103 5.36 -43.88 24.09
CA VAL A 103 3.88 -43.91 24.08
C VAL A 103 3.38 -44.50 22.76
N ILE A 104 2.27 -45.24 22.83
CA ILE A 104 1.57 -45.74 21.65
C ILE A 104 0.20 -45.07 21.58
N ILE A 105 -0.09 -44.40 20.47
CA ILE A 105 -1.43 -43.89 20.18
C ILE A 105 -2.12 -44.86 19.23
N VAL A 106 -3.38 -45.22 19.48
CA VAL A 106 -4.16 -46.11 18.62
C VAL A 106 -5.45 -45.48 18.14
N GLY A 107 -5.70 -45.54 16.83
CA GLY A 107 -6.87 -44.98 16.18
C GLY A 107 -7.91 -46.04 15.83
N ASP A 108 -9.13 -45.83 16.30
CA ASP A 108 -10.34 -46.64 16.08
C ASP A 108 -10.30 -48.06 16.71
N ASP A 109 -11.45 -48.74 16.61
CA ASP A 109 -11.70 -50.02 17.30
C ASP A 109 -10.70 -51.13 16.93
N ALA A 110 -10.26 -51.25 15.67
CA ALA A 110 -9.44 -52.40 15.25
C ALA A 110 -8.00 -52.31 15.80
N ALA A 111 -7.39 -51.13 15.77
CA ALA A 111 -6.07 -50.87 16.35
C ALA A 111 -6.11 -50.99 17.87
N TYR A 112 -7.16 -50.45 18.51
CA TYR A 112 -7.35 -50.61 19.95
C TYR A 112 -7.46 -52.09 20.33
N ASN A 113 -8.29 -52.87 19.62
CA ASN A 113 -8.42 -54.30 19.85
C ASN A 113 -7.11 -55.05 19.62
N PHE A 114 -6.37 -54.69 18.59
CA PHE A 114 -5.08 -55.27 18.27
C PHE A 114 -4.07 -55.09 19.41
N VAL A 115 -3.93 -53.87 19.94
CA VAL A 115 -2.95 -53.61 21.01
C VAL A 115 -3.34 -54.25 22.33
N LEU A 116 -4.64 -54.46 22.58
CA LEU A 116 -5.11 -55.21 23.73
C LEU A 116 -4.82 -56.72 23.60
N VAL A 117 -5.12 -57.32 22.45
CA VAL A 117 -4.88 -58.75 22.20
C VAL A 117 -3.40 -59.08 22.16
N TYR A 118 -2.60 -58.24 21.49
CA TYR A 118 -1.16 -58.45 21.31
C TYR A 118 -0.30 -57.62 22.28
N ARG A 119 -0.85 -57.23 23.44
CA ARG A 119 -0.20 -56.35 24.44
C ARG A 119 1.25 -56.69 24.74
N LYS A 120 1.60 -57.98 24.73
CA LYS A 120 2.94 -58.50 25.01
C LYS A 120 4.05 -57.89 24.14
N ILE A 121 3.79 -57.54 22.88
CA ILE A 121 4.84 -56.96 22.00
C ILE A 121 5.16 -55.51 22.34
N PHE A 122 4.29 -54.86 23.11
CA PHE A 122 4.43 -53.49 23.56
C PHE A 122 4.88 -53.39 25.03
N GLY A 123 5.03 -54.52 25.73
CA GLY A 123 5.45 -54.54 27.13
C GLY A 123 4.56 -53.68 28.03
N ASN A 124 5.18 -52.79 28.80
CA ASN A 124 4.50 -51.85 29.70
C ASN A 124 4.29 -50.45 29.08
N THR A 125 4.57 -50.25 27.78
CA THR A 125 4.43 -48.95 27.14
C THR A 125 2.99 -48.43 27.27
N PRO A 126 2.79 -47.20 27.77
CA PRO A 126 1.49 -46.52 27.80
C PRO A 126 0.75 -46.54 26.46
N ILE A 127 -0.56 -46.80 26.50
CA ILE A 127 -1.44 -46.71 25.33
C ILE A 127 -2.42 -45.55 25.54
N VAL A 128 -2.51 -44.68 24.55
CA VAL A 128 -3.57 -43.68 24.42
C VAL A 128 -4.45 -44.07 23.23
N PHE A 129 -5.74 -44.27 23.43
CA PHE A 129 -6.65 -44.54 22.31
C PHE A 129 -7.41 -43.28 21.88
N GLU A 130 -7.78 -43.23 20.60
CA GLU A 130 -8.70 -42.25 20.03
C GLU A 130 -9.64 -42.94 19.03
N GLY A 131 -10.81 -42.36 18.76
CA GLY A 131 -11.73 -42.87 17.73
C GLY A 131 -12.46 -44.17 18.10
N VAL A 132 -12.41 -44.61 19.36
CA VAL A 132 -13.02 -45.87 19.79
C VAL A 132 -14.52 -45.68 19.98
N ASN A 133 -15.34 -46.35 19.16
CA ASN A 133 -16.79 -46.19 19.17
C ASN A 133 -17.47 -47.07 20.25
N ASN A 134 -16.83 -48.16 20.66
CA ASN A 134 -17.42 -49.07 21.64
C ASN A 134 -17.18 -48.59 23.09
N VAL A 135 -18.06 -47.71 23.56
CA VAL A 135 -18.02 -47.11 24.92
C VAL A 135 -17.91 -48.18 26.01
N SER A 136 -18.73 -49.24 25.94
CA SER A 136 -18.69 -50.31 26.94
C SER A 136 -17.35 -51.05 26.97
N LYS A 137 -16.69 -51.21 25.82
CA LYS A 137 -15.39 -51.86 25.71
C LYS A 137 -14.25 -50.95 26.14
N ALA A 138 -14.33 -49.65 25.82
CA ALA A 138 -13.39 -48.64 26.28
C ALA A 138 -13.44 -48.52 27.82
N LEU A 139 -14.64 -48.43 28.39
CA LEU A 139 -14.86 -48.28 29.84
C LEU A 139 -14.71 -49.58 30.64
N ALA A 140 -14.91 -50.76 30.04
CA ALA A 140 -14.65 -52.04 30.73
C ALA A 140 -13.16 -52.24 31.07
N MET A 141 -12.27 -51.45 30.45
CA MET A 141 -10.82 -51.57 30.55
C MET A 141 -10.17 -50.47 31.40
N ASP A 142 -10.96 -49.66 32.12
CA ASP A 142 -10.51 -48.70 33.15
C ASP A 142 -9.61 -49.36 34.23
N TYR A 143 -9.58 -50.69 34.28
CA TYR A 143 -8.76 -51.50 35.18
C TYR A 143 -7.34 -51.80 34.66
N ASN A 144 -6.92 -51.28 33.50
CA ASN A 144 -5.54 -51.40 33.03
C ASN A 144 -4.77 -50.09 33.26
N PRO A 145 -3.84 -50.05 34.24
CA PRO A 145 -3.21 -48.81 34.69
C PRO A 145 -2.41 -48.04 33.63
N ASN A 146 -2.10 -48.68 32.48
CA ASN A 146 -1.28 -48.11 31.41
C ASN A 146 -2.09 -47.83 30.13
N VAL A 147 -3.42 -47.67 30.24
CA VAL A 147 -4.30 -47.38 29.11
C VAL A 147 -5.22 -46.21 29.48
N THR A 148 -5.23 -45.17 28.66
CA THR A 148 -6.16 -44.03 28.75
C THR A 148 -6.55 -43.62 27.32
N GLY A 149 -7.39 -42.60 27.15
CA GLY A 149 -7.76 -42.13 25.81
C GLY A 149 -9.06 -41.36 25.75
N ILE A 150 -9.50 -41.15 24.52
CA ILE A 150 -10.74 -40.47 24.18
C ILE A 150 -11.65 -41.37 23.34
N ILE A 151 -12.92 -41.43 23.72
CA ILE A 151 -13.96 -42.19 23.05
C ILE A 151 -14.55 -41.34 21.92
N GLU A 152 -14.92 -41.99 20.81
CA GLU A 152 -15.74 -41.41 19.76
C GLU A 152 -17.21 -41.75 20.02
N ASN A 153 -17.95 -40.78 20.55
CA ASN A 153 -19.36 -40.86 20.80
C ASN A 153 -20.07 -39.92 19.84
N GLN A 154 -20.74 -40.49 18.85
CA GLN A 154 -21.47 -39.73 17.85
C GLN A 154 -22.90 -39.45 18.31
N THR A 155 -23.31 -38.17 18.27
CA THR A 155 -24.66 -37.74 18.68
C THR A 155 -25.35 -36.96 17.57
N TYR A 156 -26.69 -37.04 17.52
CA TYR A 156 -27.49 -36.34 16.50
C TYR A 156 -28.32 -35.17 17.06
N GLY A 157 -28.48 -35.06 18.38
CA GLY A 157 -29.40 -34.12 19.03
C GLY A 157 -29.21 -32.67 18.58
N ASN A 158 -27.99 -32.14 18.63
CA ASN A 158 -27.68 -30.78 18.21
C ASN A 158 -27.90 -30.54 16.71
N THR A 159 -27.66 -31.55 15.87
CA THR A 159 -27.95 -31.51 14.43
C THR A 159 -29.47 -31.47 14.19
N ILE A 160 -30.25 -32.27 14.92
CA ILE A 160 -31.72 -32.28 14.85
C ILE A 160 -32.28 -30.93 15.31
N ALA A 161 -31.80 -30.41 16.45
CA ALA A 161 -32.21 -29.11 16.97
C ALA A 161 -31.91 -27.97 15.99
N LEU A 162 -30.73 -27.98 15.37
CA LEU A 162 -30.38 -26.99 14.36
C LEU A 162 -31.24 -27.13 13.11
N ALA A 163 -31.46 -28.36 12.63
CA ALA A 163 -32.32 -28.61 11.47
C ALA A 163 -33.74 -28.08 11.71
N LYS A 164 -34.29 -28.29 12.92
CA LYS A 164 -35.60 -27.74 13.32
C LYS A 164 -35.60 -26.22 13.42
N LYS A 165 -34.49 -25.59 13.80
CA LYS A 165 -34.34 -24.12 13.78
C LYS A 165 -34.33 -23.56 12.35
N ILE A 166 -33.69 -24.26 11.41
CA ILE A 166 -33.64 -23.87 9.99
C ILE A 166 -34.99 -24.13 9.30
N TYR A 167 -35.68 -25.22 9.66
CA TYR A 167 -36.99 -25.61 9.15
C TYR A 167 -38.03 -25.71 10.28
N PRO A 168 -38.56 -24.57 10.79
CA PRO A 168 -39.48 -24.57 11.94
C PRO A 168 -40.79 -25.32 11.71
N GLU A 169 -41.29 -25.34 10.47
CA GLU A 169 -42.55 -25.97 10.09
C GLU A 169 -42.43 -27.48 9.85
N ALA A 170 -41.21 -28.05 9.91
CA ALA A 170 -41.02 -29.48 9.69
C ALA A 170 -41.75 -30.31 10.77
N ALA A 171 -42.60 -31.23 10.35
CA ALA A 171 -43.36 -32.13 11.23
C ALA A 171 -42.76 -33.54 11.26
N HIS A 172 -41.90 -33.89 10.30
CA HIS A 172 -41.30 -35.21 10.16
C HIS A 172 -39.78 -35.12 10.17
N ILE A 173 -39.13 -36.16 10.70
CA ILE A 173 -37.71 -36.39 10.55
C ILE A 173 -37.47 -37.82 10.07
N VAL A 174 -36.69 -37.95 8.99
CA VAL A 174 -36.39 -39.21 8.33
C VAL A 174 -34.88 -39.44 8.37
N ALA A 175 -34.45 -40.53 8.99
CA ALA A 175 -33.06 -40.96 8.97
C ALA A 175 -32.79 -41.96 7.83
N ILE A 176 -31.67 -41.80 7.11
CA ILE A 176 -31.18 -42.82 6.17
C ILE A 176 -30.12 -43.67 6.90
N VAL A 177 -30.41 -44.96 7.05
CA VAL A 177 -29.60 -45.95 7.78
C VAL A 177 -29.43 -47.23 6.95
N ASP A 178 -28.64 -48.18 7.42
CA ASP A 178 -28.49 -49.50 6.78
C ASP A 178 -28.40 -50.65 7.80
N ASN A 179 -28.31 -51.90 7.32
CA ASN A 179 -28.20 -53.10 8.15
C ASN A 179 -26.77 -53.45 8.58
N THR A 180 -25.80 -52.56 8.40
CA THR A 180 -24.48 -52.77 9.00
C THR A 180 -24.55 -52.66 10.52
N VAL A 181 -23.55 -53.19 11.23
CA VAL A 181 -23.48 -53.08 12.70
C VAL A 181 -23.51 -51.61 13.15
N THR A 182 -22.82 -50.74 12.40
CA THR A 182 -22.83 -49.29 12.60
C THR A 182 -24.21 -48.70 12.33
N GLY A 183 -24.85 -49.04 11.20
CA GLY A 183 -26.19 -48.55 10.84
C GLY A 183 -27.27 -48.93 11.87
N LEU A 184 -27.24 -50.14 12.40
CA LEU A 184 -28.16 -50.58 13.45
C LEU A 184 -27.97 -49.81 14.77
N SER A 185 -26.71 -49.54 15.14
CA SER A 185 -26.38 -48.75 16.34
C SER A 185 -26.84 -47.30 16.18
N ALA A 186 -26.55 -46.71 15.02
CA ALA A 186 -26.97 -45.36 14.67
C ALA A 186 -28.50 -45.21 14.60
N ARG A 187 -29.22 -46.22 14.09
CA ARG A 187 -30.69 -46.24 14.10
C ARG A 187 -31.23 -46.20 15.53
N LYS A 188 -30.64 -46.97 16.45
CA LYS A 188 -31.04 -46.97 17.87
C LYS A 188 -30.82 -45.59 18.51
N GLU A 189 -29.66 -44.99 18.25
CA GLU A 189 -29.31 -43.63 18.71
C GLU A 189 -30.24 -42.57 18.13
N PHE A 190 -30.59 -42.65 16.84
CA PHE A 190 -31.56 -41.73 16.23
C PHE A 190 -32.91 -41.75 16.96
N TYR A 191 -33.44 -42.94 17.27
CA TYR A 191 -34.73 -43.06 17.96
C TYR A 191 -34.67 -42.69 19.45
N SER A 192 -33.51 -42.60 20.11
CA SER A 192 -33.45 -42.15 21.51
C SER A 192 -33.78 -40.67 21.67
N TYR A 193 -33.70 -39.86 20.61
CA TYR A 193 -34.07 -38.44 20.61
C TYR A 193 -35.57 -38.20 20.46
N LYS A 194 -36.40 -39.24 20.28
CA LYS A 194 -37.84 -39.10 20.05
C LYS A 194 -38.56 -38.35 21.18
N ASP A 195 -38.16 -38.59 22.42
CA ASP A 195 -38.76 -37.94 23.60
C ASP A 195 -38.28 -36.49 23.77
N GLU A 196 -37.10 -36.14 23.25
CA GLU A 196 -36.54 -34.79 23.29
C GLU A 196 -37.16 -33.86 22.22
N PHE A 197 -37.60 -34.43 21.09
CA PHE A 197 -38.25 -33.70 20.00
C PHE A 197 -39.68 -34.21 19.73
N PRO A 198 -40.64 -33.99 20.65
CA PRO A 198 -42.00 -34.53 20.54
C PRO A 198 -42.80 -33.94 19.36
N ASP A 199 -42.38 -32.78 18.84
CA ASP A 199 -43.01 -32.10 17.69
C ASP A 199 -42.57 -32.69 16.33
N LEU A 200 -41.66 -33.67 16.33
CA LEU A 200 -41.19 -34.36 15.13
C LEU A 200 -41.63 -35.83 15.13
N GLU A 201 -42.20 -36.29 14.03
CA GLU A 201 -42.44 -37.70 13.79
C GLU A 201 -41.17 -38.38 13.24
N PHE A 202 -40.59 -39.27 14.04
CA PHE A 202 -39.38 -40.02 13.68
C PHE A 202 -39.71 -41.22 12.81
N SER A 203 -39.03 -41.33 11.67
CA SER A 203 -39.04 -42.49 10.80
C SER A 203 -37.67 -42.73 10.18
N ASP A 204 -37.44 -43.90 9.58
CA ASP A 204 -36.19 -44.22 8.93
C ASP A 204 -36.40 -44.91 7.58
N ILE A 205 -35.46 -44.70 6.67
CA ILE A 205 -35.29 -45.46 5.43
C ILE A 205 -34.07 -46.35 5.62
N ASN A 206 -34.31 -47.66 5.72
CA ASN A 206 -33.25 -48.65 5.74
C ASN A 206 -32.78 -48.95 4.31
N ALA A 207 -31.64 -48.39 3.92
CA ALA A 207 -31.04 -48.54 2.60
C ALA A 207 -30.94 -50.00 2.16
N SER A 208 -30.56 -50.90 3.06
CA SER A 208 -30.44 -52.34 2.79
C SER A 208 -31.77 -53.03 2.42
N GLU A 209 -32.92 -52.39 2.69
CA GLU A 209 -34.26 -52.94 2.44
C GLU A 209 -34.93 -52.35 1.19
N PHE A 210 -34.33 -51.32 0.59
CA PHE A 210 -34.87 -50.61 -0.57
C PHE A 210 -33.98 -50.85 -1.79
N SER A 211 -34.59 -50.94 -2.98
CA SER A 211 -33.83 -50.92 -4.23
C SER A 211 -33.19 -49.53 -4.42
N GLN A 212 -32.13 -49.42 -5.22
CA GLN A 212 -31.52 -48.11 -5.53
C GLN A 212 -32.57 -47.11 -6.02
N LYS A 213 -33.47 -47.58 -6.89
CA LYS A 213 -34.53 -46.77 -7.49
C LYS A 213 -35.55 -46.31 -6.46
N ASP A 214 -35.91 -47.17 -5.51
CA ASP A 214 -36.88 -46.83 -4.46
C ASP A 214 -36.27 -45.86 -3.44
N LEU A 215 -34.96 -45.95 -3.17
CA LEU A 215 -34.24 -44.98 -2.35
C LEU A 215 -34.29 -43.58 -2.95
N ILE A 216 -33.90 -43.47 -4.22
CA ILE A 216 -33.94 -42.20 -4.94
C ILE A 216 -35.36 -41.63 -4.95
N LYS A 217 -36.36 -42.46 -5.27
CA LYS A 217 -37.76 -42.04 -5.31
C LYS A 217 -38.28 -41.56 -3.94
N SER A 218 -37.83 -42.19 -2.85
CA SER A 218 -38.21 -41.78 -1.49
C SER A 218 -37.64 -40.39 -1.18
N VAL A 219 -36.36 -40.17 -1.46
CA VAL A 219 -35.69 -38.88 -1.24
C VAL A 219 -36.25 -37.76 -2.14
N GLU A 220 -36.64 -38.06 -3.38
CA GLU A 220 -37.31 -37.12 -4.29
C GLU A 220 -38.70 -36.68 -3.79
N SER A 221 -39.36 -37.51 -2.95
CA SER A 221 -40.74 -37.27 -2.51
C SER A 221 -40.87 -36.32 -1.32
N PHE A 222 -39.78 -36.07 -0.59
CA PHE A 222 -39.80 -35.22 0.59
C PHE A 222 -39.83 -33.73 0.23
N ASP A 223 -40.54 -32.95 1.04
CA ASP A 223 -40.65 -31.51 0.97
C ASP A 223 -40.18 -30.85 2.28
N GLU A 224 -40.30 -29.52 2.38
CA GLU A 224 -39.82 -28.74 3.54
C GLU A 224 -40.54 -29.07 4.86
N SER A 225 -41.61 -29.88 4.84
CA SER A 225 -42.21 -30.43 6.07
C SER A 225 -41.38 -31.56 6.70
N THR A 226 -40.32 -32.00 6.03
CA THR A 226 -39.46 -33.11 6.45
C THR A 226 -38.01 -32.66 6.64
N ILE A 227 -37.40 -33.07 7.76
CA ILE A 227 -35.95 -33.01 7.95
C ILE A 227 -35.37 -34.36 7.50
N LEU A 228 -34.41 -34.32 6.56
CA LEU A 228 -33.73 -35.51 6.07
C LEU A 228 -32.34 -35.61 6.71
N LEU A 229 -32.13 -36.62 7.56
CA LEU A 229 -30.86 -36.90 8.23
C LEU A 229 -30.17 -38.09 7.55
N TYR A 230 -29.06 -37.83 6.86
CA TYR A 230 -28.22 -38.89 6.32
C TYR A 230 -27.28 -39.40 7.41
N ILE A 231 -27.30 -40.71 7.67
CA ILE A 231 -26.38 -41.34 8.61
C ILE A 231 -25.51 -42.38 7.91
N LEU A 232 -26.09 -43.35 7.20
CA LEU A 232 -25.30 -44.34 6.48
C LEU A 232 -26.09 -44.97 5.33
N CYS A 233 -25.40 -45.25 4.23
CA CYS A 233 -25.94 -45.98 3.09
C CYS A 233 -24.81 -46.76 2.39
N SER A 234 -24.43 -47.89 2.98
CA SER A 234 -23.31 -48.71 2.47
C SER A 234 -23.74 -49.71 1.39
N ASN A 235 -24.99 -50.13 1.41
CA ASN A 235 -25.54 -51.09 0.46
C ASN A 235 -27.04 -50.88 0.25
N ASP A 236 -27.58 -51.55 -0.76
CA ASP A 236 -29.02 -51.59 -1.04
C ASP A 236 -29.55 -53.03 -1.18
N LYS A 237 -30.86 -53.15 -1.39
CA LYS A 237 -31.53 -54.44 -1.63
C LYS A 237 -31.12 -55.13 -2.94
N ASP A 238 -30.65 -54.36 -3.92
CA ASP A 238 -30.22 -54.88 -5.23
C ASP A 238 -28.82 -55.53 -5.15
N GLY A 239 -28.13 -55.40 -4.02
CA GLY A 239 -26.80 -55.93 -3.77
C GLY A 239 -25.68 -54.99 -4.19
N ASN A 240 -26.00 -53.72 -4.49
CA ASN A 240 -25.01 -52.70 -4.74
C ASN A 240 -24.29 -52.34 -3.44
N VAL A 241 -22.99 -52.03 -3.52
CA VAL A 241 -22.18 -51.54 -2.41
C VAL A 241 -21.62 -50.18 -2.81
N TYR A 242 -21.82 -49.19 -1.96
CA TYR A 242 -21.47 -47.81 -2.24
C TYR A 242 -20.28 -47.35 -1.41
N ALA A 243 -19.37 -46.62 -2.04
CA ALA A 243 -18.51 -45.71 -1.29
C ALA A 243 -19.36 -44.56 -0.70
N SER A 244 -18.94 -43.98 0.42
CA SER A 244 -19.73 -42.95 1.09
C SER A 244 -20.02 -41.73 0.21
N ALA A 245 -19.03 -41.27 -0.56
CA ALA A 245 -19.22 -40.18 -1.51
C ALA A 245 -20.23 -40.51 -2.62
N GLU A 246 -20.26 -41.77 -3.08
CA GLU A 246 -21.13 -42.23 -4.15
C GLU A 246 -22.60 -42.26 -3.69
N SER A 247 -22.87 -42.85 -2.52
CA SER A 247 -24.24 -42.90 -1.98
C SER A 247 -24.77 -41.50 -1.64
N VAL A 248 -23.92 -40.62 -1.07
CA VAL A 248 -24.28 -39.23 -0.81
C VAL A 248 -24.64 -38.51 -2.11
N GLN A 249 -23.82 -38.60 -3.16
CA GLN A 249 -24.11 -37.94 -4.44
C GLN A 249 -25.36 -38.50 -5.12
N MET A 250 -25.55 -39.82 -5.06
CA MET A 250 -26.71 -40.49 -5.61
C MET A 250 -28.02 -39.94 -5.03
N LEU A 251 -28.07 -39.74 -3.71
CA LEU A 251 -29.27 -39.26 -3.01
C LEU A 251 -29.40 -37.73 -3.07
N SER A 252 -28.33 -37.00 -2.76
CA SER A 252 -28.36 -35.53 -2.68
C SER A 252 -28.62 -34.85 -4.04
N SER A 253 -28.19 -35.45 -5.15
CA SER A 253 -28.46 -34.90 -6.49
C SER A 253 -29.95 -34.91 -6.86
N ARG A 254 -30.76 -35.72 -6.17
CA ARG A 254 -32.20 -35.91 -6.40
C ARG A 254 -33.07 -35.33 -5.28
N ALA A 255 -32.51 -35.09 -4.10
CA ALA A 255 -33.20 -34.47 -2.99
C ALA A 255 -33.67 -33.03 -3.32
N HIS A 256 -34.93 -32.73 -3.00
CA HIS A 256 -35.50 -31.38 -3.08
C HIS A 256 -35.32 -30.57 -1.78
N ILE A 257 -34.84 -31.21 -0.73
CA ILE A 257 -34.50 -30.62 0.57
C ILE A 257 -33.05 -30.93 0.93
N PRO A 258 -32.40 -30.13 1.79
CA PRO A 258 -31.04 -30.42 2.23
C PRO A 258 -30.98 -31.71 3.07
N MET A 259 -29.88 -32.44 2.90
CA MET A 259 -29.57 -33.62 3.71
C MET A 259 -28.62 -33.20 4.84
N PHE A 260 -29.11 -33.20 6.07
CA PHE A 260 -28.28 -33.00 7.27
C PHE A 260 -27.44 -34.25 7.55
N SER A 261 -26.34 -34.08 8.25
CA SER A 261 -25.47 -35.21 8.65
C SER A 261 -24.82 -34.93 9.99
N GLY A 262 -24.77 -35.95 10.84
CA GLY A 262 -23.97 -35.94 12.07
C GLY A 262 -22.62 -36.65 11.92
N ILE A 263 -22.29 -37.19 10.73
CA ILE A 263 -20.98 -37.80 10.44
C ILE A 263 -20.14 -36.86 9.55
N SER A 264 -18.82 -36.94 9.74
CA SER A 264 -17.81 -36.30 8.88
C SER A 264 -17.71 -36.96 7.49
N ILE A 265 -18.04 -38.25 7.41
CA ILE A 265 -17.88 -39.07 6.21
C ILE A 265 -18.84 -38.58 5.09
N GLY A 266 -18.31 -38.36 3.90
CA GLY A 266 -19.09 -37.88 2.75
C GLY A 266 -19.41 -36.38 2.78
N MET A 267 -18.88 -35.63 3.75
CA MET A 267 -18.95 -34.17 3.76
C MET A 267 -18.29 -33.58 2.52
N GLY A 268 -18.86 -32.50 2.00
CA GLY A 268 -18.39 -31.85 0.77
C GLY A 268 -18.83 -32.53 -0.53
N LYS A 269 -19.67 -33.58 -0.45
CA LYS A 269 -20.16 -34.36 -1.59
C LYS A 269 -21.66 -34.22 -1.84
N GLY A 270 -22.34 -33.30 -1.14
CA GLY A 270 -23.79 -33.04 -1.31
C GLY A 270 -24.62 -33.06 -0.03
N LEU A 271 -24.00 -33.32 1.13
CA LEU A 271 -24.62 -33.12 2.44
C LEU A 271 -24.54 -31.64 2.82
N LEU A 272 -25.60 -31.11 3.44
CA LEU A 272 -25.59 -29.77 4.02
C LEU A 272 -24.60 -29.71 5.18
N GLY A 273 -24.60 -30.74 6.03
CA GLY A 273 -23.77 -30.82 7.22
C GLY A 273 -24.58 -30.81 8.52
N GLY A 274 -23.88 -30.54 9.61
CA GLY A 274 -24.41 -30.63 10.97
C GLY A 274 -23.28 -30.54 12.00
N GLU A 275 -23.58 -30.90 13.23
CA GLU A 275 -22.56 -31.12 14.25
C GLU A 275 -21.95 -32.51 14.04
N ILE A 276 -20.63 -32.53 13.86
CA ILE A 276 -19.84 -33.74 13.58
C ILE A 276 -18.68 -33.85 14.57
N VAL A 277 -18.17 -35.06 14.76
CA VAL A 277 -16.95 -35.29 15.54
C VAL A 277 -15.75 -34.64 14.85
N SER A 278 -14.98 -33.85 15.60
CA SER A 278 -13.73 -33.25 15.16
C SER A 278 -12.57 -34.22 15.39
N HIS A 279 -12.22 -35.00 14.37
CA HIS A 279 -11.10 -35.95 14.47
C HIS A 279 -9.74 -35.26 14.65
N GLU A 280 -9.62 -34.00 14.20
CA GLU A 280 -8.44 -33.16 14.45
C GLU A 280 -8.29 -32.83 15.94
N GLU A 281 -9.35 -32.33 16.59
CA GLU A 281 -9.33 -32.05 18.03
C GLU A 281 -9.19 -33.33 18.86
N MET A 282 -9.78 -34.44 18.40
CA MET A 282 -9.63 -35.74 19.05
C MET A 282 -8.17 -36.21 19.04
N GLY A 283 -7.51 -36.09 17.88
CA GLY A 283 -6.08 -36.36 17.76
C GLY A 283 -5.23 -35.40 18.59
N GLU A 284 -5.61 -34.13 18.66
CA GLU A 284 -4.96 -33.14 19.52
C GLU A 284 -5.01 -33.56 20.99
N ILE A 285 -6.19 -33.91 21.50
CA ILE A 285 -6.40 -34.41 22.87
C ILE A 285 -5.58 -35.68 23.13
N ALA A 286 -5.59 -36.64 22.21
CA ALA A 286 -4.80 -37.87 22.36
C ALA A 286 -3.29 -37.57 22.38
N GLY A 287 -2.81 -36.65 21.54
CA GLY A 287 -1.43 -36.20 21.55
C GLY A 287 -1.07 -35.38 22.81
N GLU A 288 -2.00 -34.61 23.38
CA GLU A 288 -1.80 -33.93 24.67
C GLU A 288 -1.67 -34.93 25.83
N MET A 289 -2.50 -35.97 25.85
CA MET A 289 -2.36 -37.08 26.81
C MET A 289 -1.00 -37.77 26.65
N ALA A 290 -0.60 -38.07 25.40
CA ALA A 290 0.72 -38.64 25.12
C ALA A 290 1.85 -37.71 25.58
N LEU A 291 1.73 -36.40 25.38
CA LEU A 291 2.73 -35.43 25.84
C LEU A 291 2.84 -35.40 27.37
N LYS A 292 1.71 -35.47 28.08
CA LYS A 292 1.71 -35.57 29.56
C LYS A 292 2.43 -36.83 30.03
N ILE A 293 2.20 -37.96 29.37
CA ILE A 293 2.90 -39.22 29.64
C ILE A 293 4.41 -39.08 29.39
N LEU A 294 4.81 -38.47 28.26
CA LEU A 294 6.23 -38.19 27.96
C LEU A 294 6.88 -37.29 29.02
N ASN A 295 6.11 -36.41 29.66
CA ASN A 295 6.57 -35.55 30.75
C ASN A 295 6.56 -36.24 32.13
N GLY A 296 6.22 -37.53 32.20
CA GLY A 296 6.29 -38.35 33.41
C GLY A 296 4.99 -38.47 34.20
N GLU A 297 3.86 -38.01 33.66
CA GLU A 297 2.56 -38.20 34.30
C GLU A 297 2.03 -39.63 34.03
N PRO A 298 1.69 -40.42 35.07
CA PRO A 298 1.16 -41.77 34.90
C PRO A 298 -0.24 -41.78 34.25
N CYS A 299 -0.52 -42.79 33.41
CA CYS A 299 -1.86 -42.98 32.82
C CYS A 299 -2.96 -43.17 33.86
N GLU A 300 -2.66 -43.76 35.01
CA GLU A 300 -3.62 -43.97 36.12
C GLU A 300 -4.25 -42.66 36.63
N ASN A 301 -3.60 -41.51 36.41
CA ASN A 301 -4.11 -40.19 36.79
C ASN A 301 -4.90 -39.50 35.68
N MET A 302 -5.06 -40.16 34.52
CA MET A 302 -5.75 -39.61 33.35
C MET A 302 -7.03 -40.39 33.09
N ASP A 303 -8.16 -39.79 33.47
CA ASP A 303 -9.48 -40.35 33.19
C ASP A 303 -9.72 -40.46 31.68
N VAL A 304 -10.41 -41.54 31.27
CA VAL A 304 -10.89 -41.68 29.90
C VAL A 304 -11.90 -40.58 29.60
N ILE A 305 -11.67 -39.83 28.52
CA ILE A 305 -12.59 -38.79 28.08
C ILE A 305 -13.73 -39.45 27.29
N THR A 306 -14.95 -39.26 27.79
CA THR A 306 -16.18 -39.82 27.18
C THR A 306 -16.85 -38.87 26.21
N ASP A 307 -16.62 -37.56 26.36
CA ASP A 307 -17.22 -36.52 25.54
C ASP A 307 -16.33 -36.25 24.33
N SER A 308 -16.84 -36.52 23.13
CA SER A 308 -16.09 -36.24 21.91
C SER A 308 -16.10 -34.76 21.56
N PRO A 309 -15.00 -34.21 21.04
CA PRO A 309 -14.98 -32.86 20.51
C PRO A 309 -15.89 -32.77 19.30
N MET A 310 -16.89 -31.91 19.39
CA MET A 310 -17.89 -31.70 18.36
C MET A 310 -17.65 -30.35 17.68
N THR A 311 -17.79 -30.34 16.35
CA THR A 311 -17.71 -29.12 15.56
C THR A 311 -18.84 -29.07 14.55
N TYR A 312 -19.44 -27.89 14.40
CA TYR A 312 -20.40 -27.68 13.34
C TYR A 312 -19.66 -27.53 12.00
N CYS A 313 -20.05 -28.32 11.00
CA CYS A 313 -19.43 -28.29 9.67
C CYS A 313 -20.52 -28.26 8.58
N PHE A 314 -20.44 -27.30 7.65
CA PHE A 314 -21.43 -27.12 6.58
C PHE A 314 -20.80 -26.91 5.20
N ASP A 315 -21.47 -27.42 4.17
CA ASP A 315 -21.06 -27.27 2.77
C ASP A 315 -21.71 -26.04 2.13
N GLU A 316 -20.88 -25.04 1.76
CA GLU A 316 -21.38 -23.80 1.15
C GLU A 316 -22.10 -24.04 -0.18
N THR A 317 -21.69 -25.05 -0.95
CA THR A 317 -22.34 -25.35 -2.24
C THR A 317 -23.79 -25.78 -2.01
N VAL A 318 -24.03 -26.57 -0.97
CA VAL A 318 -25.36 -27.03 -0.58
C VAL A 318 -26.16 -25.89 0.06
N MET A 319 -25.52 -25.07 0.90
CA MET A 319 -26.14 -23.87 1.46
C MET A 319 -26.67 -22.94 0.35
N LYS A 320 -25.86 -22.66 -0.67
CA LYS A 320 -26.26 -21.84 -1.83
C LYS A 320 -27.42 -22.48 -2.60
N ARG A 321 -27.40 -23.81 -2.81
CA ARG A 321 -28.46 -24.55 -3.51
C ARG A 321 -29.82 -24.43 -2.82
N PHE A 322 -29.85 -24.47 -1.49
CA PHE A 322 -31.09 -24.43 -0.70
C PHE A 322 -31.38 -23.07 -0.04
N GLY A 323 -30.63 -22.02 -0.39
CA GLY A 323 -30.87 -20.67 0.12
C GLY A 323 -30.57 -20.49 1.63
N ILE A 324 -29.69 -21.31 2.20
CA ILE A 324 -29.34 -21.27 3.62
C ILE A 324 -28.24 -20.24 3.85
N SER A 325 -28.56 -19.16 4.58
CA SER A 325 -27.62 -18.12 4.98
C SER A 325 -26.74 -18.57 6.14
N ARG A 326 -25.46 -18.15 6.15
CA ARG A 326 -24.54 -18.30 7.29
C ARG A 326 -25.12 -17.79 8.61
N SER A 327 -25.96 -16.76 8.57
CA SER A 327 -26.61 -16.19 9.77
C SER A 327 -27.57 -17.14 10.50
N MET A 328 -28.01 -18.22 9.84
CA MET A 328 -28.85 -19.25 10.44
C MET A 328 -28.02 -20.33 11.17
N LEU A 329 -26.72 -20.36 10.93
CA LEU A 329 -25.78 -21.34 11.48
C LEU A 329 -25.03 -20.76 12.69
N PRO A 330 -24.43 -21.60 13.54
CA PRO A 330 -23.52 -21.15 14.59
C PRO A 330 -22.34 -20.34 14.05
N ASP A 331 -21.90 -19.33 14.81
CA ASP A 331 -20.84 -18.40 14.38
C ASP A 331 -19.49 -19.07 14.18
N ASP A 332 -19.20 -20.11 14.94
CA ASP A 332 -17.98 -20.92 14.96
C ASP A 332 -17.99 -22.09 13.97
N ALA A 333 -19.10 -22.32 13.26
CA ALA A 333 -19.22 -23.46 12.36
C ALA A 333 -18.19 -23.41 11.21
N LYS A 334 -17.51 -24.51 10.91
CA LYS A 334 -16.60 -24.66 9.78
C LYS A 334 -17.39 -24.69 8.47
N ILE A 335 -17.03 -23.84 7.51
CA ILE A 335 -17.59 -23.88 6.16
C ILE A 335 -16.60 -24.55 5.22
N ILE A 336 -17.02 -25.62 4.56
CA ILE A 336 -16.26 -26.28 3.50
C ILE A 336 -16.80 -25.90 2.13
N ASN A 337 -15.98 -26.08 1.09
CA ASN A 337 -16.27 -25.64 -0.28
C ASN A 337 -16.61 -24.14 -0.38
N HIS A 338 -16.12 -23.32 0.56
CA HIS A 338 -16.25 -21.87 0.49
C HIS A 338 -15.33 -21.32 -0.60
N GLU A 339 -15.91 -20.60 -1.55
CA GLU A 339 -15.15 -19.82 -2.51
C GLU A 339 -14.97 -18.41 -1.95
N GLU A 340 -13.74 -18.05 -1.59
CA GLU A 340 -13.43 -16.72 -1.06
C GLU A 340 -14.00 -15.63 -2.00
N THR A 341 -14.79 -14.72 -1.43
CA THR A 341 -15.30 -13.61 -2.23
C THR A 341 -14.15 -12.68 -2.62
N PHE A 342 -14.31 -11.93 -3.71
CA PHE A 342 -13.33 -10.93 -4.14
C PHE A 342 -12.96 -9.95 -3.01
N MET A 343 -13.92 -9.61 -2.15
CA MET A 343 -13.68 -8.70 -1.04
C MET A 343 -12.90 -9.35 0.12
N GLU A 344 -13.12 -10.63 0.40
CA GLU A 344 -12.32 -11.39 1.37
C GLU A 344 -10.89 -11.57 0.88
N GLN A 345 -10.73 -11.97 -0.39
CA GLN A 345 -9.42 -12.19 -1.00
C GLN A 345 -8.60 -10.90 -1.14
N TYR A 346 -9.20 -9.81 -1.61
CA TYR A 346 -8.48 -8.57 -1.96
C TYR A 346 -8.76 -7.37 -1.05
N GLY A 347 -9.67 -7.48 -0.07
CA GLY A 347 -10.09 -6.34 0.75
C GLY A 347 -8.96 -5.67 1.53
N LYS A 348 -7.94 -6.43 1.97
CA LYS A 348 -6.72 -5.85 2.59
C LYS A 348 -5.89 -5.07 1.56
N VAL A 349 -5.70 -5.63 0.37
CA VAL A 349 -4.93 -5.01 -0.72
C VAL A 349 -5.61 -3.74 -1.21
N ILE A 350 -6.94 -3.76 -1.38
CA ILE A 350 -7.74 -2.61 -1.78
C ILE A 350 -7.59 -1.48 -0.74
N ARG A 351 -7.79 -1.76 0.55
CA ARG A 351 -7.63 -0.76 1.62
C ARG A 351 -6.25 -0.10 1.61
N ILE A 352 -5.18 -0.87 1.51
CA ILE A 352 -3.81 -0.35 1.45
C ILE A 352 -3.60 0.52 0.20
N THR A 353 -4.06 0.05 -0.96
CA THR A 353 -3.90 0.75 -2.24
C THR A 353 -4.68 2.07 -2.25
N SER A 354 -5.90 2.09 -1.69
CA SER A 354 -6.70 3.31 -1.56
C SER A 354 -6.02 4.37 -0.68
N VAL A 355 -5.36 3.97 0.42
CA VAL A 355 -4.59 4.89 1.27
C VAL A 355 -3.41 5.49 0.52
N ILE A 356 -2.63 4.67 -0.19
CA ILE A 356 -1.50 5.15 -1.01
C ILE A 356 -1.99 6.11 -2.10
N GLY A 357 -3.07 5.78 -2.81
CA GLY A 357 -3.67 6.63 -3.82
C GLY A 357 -4.09 8.00 -3.26
N GLY A 358 -4.70 8.02 -2.07
CA GLY A 358 -5.06 9.26 -1.37
C GLY A 358 -3.86 10.13 -1.04
N ILE A 359 -2.76 9.54 -0.55
CA ILE A 359 -1.51 10.27 -0.26
C ILE A 359 -0.91 10.85 -1.55
N MET A 360 -0.89 10.08 -2.64
CA MET A 360 -0.39 10.56 -3.93
C MET A 360 -1.20 11.74 -4.46
N VAL A 361 -2.53 11.71 -4.32
CA VAL A 361 -3.40 12.83 -4.73
C VAL A 361 -3.09 14.09 -3.92
N LEU A 362 -2.96 13.97 -2.59
CA LEU A 362 -2.58 15.09 -1.73
C LEU A 362 -1.20 15.66 -2.09
N PHE A 363 -0.25 14.79 -2.42
CA PHE A 363 1.08 15.20 -2.87
C PHE A 363 1.04 15.95 -4.21
N ILE A 364 0.22 15.50 -5.16
CA ILE A 364 0.02 16.19 -6.44
C ILE A 364 -0.60 17.58 -6.22
N ILE A 365 -1.62 17.70 -5.36
CA ILE A 365 -2.24 18.99 -5.02
C ILE A 365 -1.21 19.94 -4.40
N TRP A 366 -0.39 19.43 -3.48
CA TRP A 366 0.69 20.19 -2.85
C TRP A 366 1.72 20.68 -3.88
N LEU A 367 2.18 19.81 -4.79
CA LEU A 367 3.12 20.16 -5.85
C LEU A 367 2.56 21.22 -6.80
N VAL A 368 1.29 21.12 -7.19
CA VAL A 368 0.64 22.13 -8.04
C VAL A 368 0.60 23.48 -7.32
N ARG A 369 0.24 23.50 -6.04
CA ARG A 369 0.20 24.74 -5.23
C ARG A 369 1.57 25.36 -5.07
N ASP A 370 2.60 24.56 -4.77
CA ASP A 370 3.99 25.01 -4.66
C ASP A 370 4.50 25.59 -5.98
N ASN A 371 4.23 24.93 -7.10
CA ASN A 371 4.64 25.39 -8.43
C ASN A 371 3.94 26.71 -8.82
N MET A 372 2.64 26.83 -8.53
CA MET A 372 1.92 28.10 -8.73
C MET A 372 2.48 29.24 -7.89
N HIS A 373 2.87 28.97 -6.64
CA HIS A 373 3.49 29.97 -5.77
C HIS A 373 4.84 30.44 -6.34
N LYS A 374 5.69 29.49 -6.77
CA LYS A 374 7.00 29.79 -7.39
C LYS A 374 6.87 30.67 -8.62
N ARG A 375 5.89 30.42 -9.50
CA ARG A 375 5.64 31.26 -10.68
C ARG A 375 5.34 32.71 -10.31
N LYS A 376 4.44 32.94 -9.36
CA LYS A 376 4.09 34.30 -8.91
C LYS A 376 5.28 35.08 -8.35
N VAL A 377 6.13 34.41 -7.58
CA VAL A 377 7.34 35.03 -7.02
C VAL A 377 8.31 35.44 -8.13
N ASN A 378 8.54 34.57 -9.11
CA ASN A 378 9.43 34.86 -10.24
C ASN A 378 8.94 36.03 -11.10
N ASP A 379 7.63 36.08 -11.38
CA ASP A 379 7.05 37.19 -12.16
C ASP A 379 7.22 38.53 -11.45
N THR A 380 7.03 38.53 -10.12
CA THR A 380 7.23 39.71 -9.27
C THR A 380 8.69 40.19 -9.36
N ILE A 381 9.66 39.30 -9.16
CA ILE A 381 11.10 39.62 -9.23
C ILE A 381 11.47 40.21 -10.60
N SER A 382 10.98 39.62 -11.70
CA SER A 382 11.26 40.10 -13.05
C SER A 382 10.77 41.53 -13.27
N SER A 383 9.56 41.85 -12.80
CA SER A 383 8.99 43.20 -12.93
C SER A 383 9.74 44.26 -12.11
N LEU A 384 10.19 43.91 -10.90
CA LEU A 384 11.00 44.81 -10.06
C LEU A 384 12.36 45.09 -10.70
N ASN A 385 13.03 44.07 -11.21
CA ASN A 385 14.34 44.22 -11.85
C ASN A 385 14.28 45.17 -13.06
N LYS A 386 13.22 45.10 -13.88
CA LYS A 386 13.01 46.04 -14.99
C LYS A 386 12.88 47.48 -14.53
N LYS A 387 12.08 47.73 -13.47
CA LYS A 387 11.90 49.08 -12.91
C LYS A 387 13.21 49.63 -12.33
N LEU A 388 13.96 48.79 -11.61
CA LEU A 388 15.25 49.16 -11.03
C LEU A 388 16.26 49.57 -12.12
N ASN A 389 16.36 48.78 -13.19
CA ASN A 389 17.24 49.08 -14.32
C ASN A 389 16.88 50.39 -15.03
N PHE A 390 15.59 50.70 -15.18
CA PHE A 390 15.14 51.96 -15.76
C PHE A 390 15.54 53.15 -14.89
N MET A 391 15.26 53.10 -13.59
CA MET A 391 15.63 54.16 -12.63
C MET A 391 17.13 54.37 -12.51
N ALA A 392 17.93 53.32 -12.70
CA ALA A 392 19.38 53.44 -12.65
C ALA A 392 19.92 54.28 -13.82
N ARG A 393 19.34 54.19 -15.03
CA ARG A 393 19.93 54.74 -16.27
C ARG A 393 19.32 56.05 -16.76
N TYR A 394 18.03 56.25 -16.53
CA TYR A 394 17.28 57.38 -17.12
C TYR A 394 16.88 58.40 -16.06
N ASP A 395 16.76 59.66 -16.46
CA ASP A 395 16.17 60.73 -15.65
C ASP A 395 14.66 60.54 -15.55
N ALA A 396 14.12 60.70 -14.34
CA ALA A 396 12.72 60.40 -14.06
C ALA A 396 11.72 61.37 -14.70
N LEU A 397 12.14 62.61 -15.00
CA LEU A 397 11.27 63.63 -15.58
C LEU A 397 11.35 63.62 -17.11
N THR A 398 12.57 63.54 -17.67
CA THR A 398 12.81 63.76 -19.10
C THR A 398 13.07 62.51 -19.90
N ALA A 399 13.27 61.36 -19.25
CA ALA A 399 13.63 60.09 -19.89
C ALA A 399 14.93 60.10 -20.72
N LEU A 400 15.75 61.16 -20.61
CA LEU A 400 17.13 61.14 -21.11
C LEU A 400 18.03 60.31 -20.19
N LEU A 401 19.23 59.99 -20.66
CA LEU A 401 20.25 59.41 -19.80
C LEU A 401 20.56 60.36 -18.63
N ASN A 402 20.67 59.81 -17.43
CA ASN A 402 20.90 60.62 -16.24
C ASN A 402 22.39 60.95 -16.03
N ARG A 403 22.65 61.82 -15.06
CA ARG A 403 24.00 62.20 -14.61
C ARG A 403 24.95 61.03 -14.36
N ARG A 404 24.45 59.89 -13.86
CA ARG A 404 25.30 58.72 -13.58
C ARG A 404 25.83 58.12 -14.88
N VAL A 405 24.96 57.92 -15.86
CA VAL A 405 25.36 57.38 -17.18
C VAL A 405 26.30 58.35 -17.89
N PHE A 406 26.01 59.65 -17.86
CA PHE A 406 26.90 60.68 -18.38
C PHE A 406 28.33 60.57 -17.82
N MET A 407 28.47 60.47 -16.50
CA MET A 407 29.78 60.38 -15.86
C MET A 407 30.51 59.08 -16.21
N GLU A 408 29.78 57.96 -16.34
CA GLU A 408 30.33 56.67 -16.78
C GLU A 408 30.86 56.76 -18.22
N ASP A 409 30.07 57.32 -19.14
CA ASP A 409 30.43 57.47 -20.56
C ASP A 409 31.61 58.44 -20.74
N LEU A 410 31.60 59.57 -20.03
CA LEU A 410 32.70 60.54 -20.05
C LEU A 410 34.01 59.93 -19.53
N GLN A 411 33.98 59.21 -18.41
CA GLN A 411 35.16 58.54 -17.85
C GLN A 411 35.66 57.42 -18.75
N TYR A 412 34.75 56.69 -19.41
CA TYR A 412 35.11 55.67 -20.39
C TYR A 412 35.87 56.29 -21.57
N ARG A 413 35.32 57.32 -22.21
CA ARG A 413 35.94 57.97 -23.37
C ARG A 413 37.31 58.58 -23.06
N ILE A 414 37.47 59.20 -21.89
CA ILE A 414 38.77 59.73 -21.42
C ILE A 414 39.80 58.62 -21.20
N ARG A 415 39.37 57.48 -20.63
CA ARG A 415 40.25 56.32 -20.40
C ARG A 415 40.74 55.72 -21.70
N GLU A 416 39.85 55.60 -22.68
CA GLU A 416 40.17 55.10 -24.03
C GLU A 416 40.90 56.15 -24.89
N LYS A 417 41.08 57.37 -24.37
CA LYS A 417 41.71 58.53 -25.06
C LYS A 417 41.01 58.87 -26.38
N GLU A 418 39.71 58.65 -26.46
CA GLU A 418 38.90 58.99 -27.63
C GLU A 418 38.68 60.51 -27.68
N PRO A 419 38.98 61.20 -28.79
CA PRO A 419 38.63 62.61 -28.94
C PRO A 419 37.11 62.80 -28.96
N PHE A 420 36.61 63.77 -28.19
CA PHE A 420 35.19 64.13 -28.16
C PHE A 420 34.99 65.62 -27.88
N GLY A 421 33.83 66.14 -28.28
CA GLY A 421 33.30 67.43 -27.86
C GLY A 421 32.31 67.27 -26.72
N LEU A 422 32.50 68.00 -25.64
CA LEU A 422 31.53 68.16 -24.57
C LEU A 422 30.75 69.45 -24.82
N ILE A 423 29.44 69.33 -25.03
CA ILE A 423 28.54 70.46 -25.21
C ILE A 423 27.67 70.55 -23.97
N MET A 424 27.84 71.61 -23.19
CA MET A 424 26.97 71.89 -22.05
C MET A 424 26.03 73.02 -22.40
N PHE A 425 24.75 72.85 -22.06
CA PHE A 425 23.73 73.81 -22.42
C PHE A 425 22.61 73.88 -21.38
N ASP A 426 22.12 75.09 -21.18
CA ASP A 426 20.97 75.38 -20.33
C ASP A 426 19.98 76.33 -21.00
N MET A 427 18.82 76.50 -20.37
CA MET A 427 17.79 77.43 -20.81
C MET A 427 17.96 78.81 -20.18
N ASP A 428 18.04 79.81 -21.04
CA ASP A 428 18.14 81.19 -20.61
C ASP A 428 16.85 81.65 -19.91
N ASN A 429 16.99 82.13 -18.67
CA ASN A 429 15.89 82.63 -17.84
C ASN A 429 14.84 81.57 -17.46
N PHE A 430 15.18 80.29 -17.43
CA PHE A 430 14.26 79.22 -17.01
C PHE A 430 13.60 79.47 -15.64
N LYS A 431 14.34 80.05 -14.68
CA LYS A 431 13.79 80.45 -13.38
C LYS A 431 12.56 81.35 -13.51
N ARG A 432 12.54 82.28 -14.47
CA ARG A 432 11.38 83.14 -14.74
C ARG A 432 10.18 82.34 -15.22
N VAL A 433 10.38 81.26 -15.98
CA VAL A 433 9.29 80.36 -16.39
C VAL A 433 8.65 79.72 -15.16
N ASN A 434 9.47 79.19 -14.25
CA ASN A 434 8.98 78.63 -12.99
C ASN A 434 8.26 79.67 -12.12
N ASP A 435 8.83 80.88 -11.99
CA ASP A 435 8.28 81.94 -11.14
C ASP A 435 6.96 82.51 -11.68
N VAL A 436 6.78 82.54 -13.02
CA VAL A 436 5.60 83.12 -13.68
C VAL A 436 4.51 82.09 -13.95
N TYR A 437 4.86 80.88 -14.38
CA TYR A 437 3.90 79.86 -14.85
C TYR A 437 3.83 78.62 -13.94
N GLY A 438 4.70 78.53 -12.93
CA GLY A 438 4.73 77.44 -11.97
C GLY A 438 5.63 76.26 -12.40
N HIS A 439 6.04 75.45 -11.41
CA HIS A 439 6.95 74.33 -11.62
C HIS A 439 6.42 73.24 -12.57
N ASN A 440 5.10 73.02 -12.63
CA ASN A 440 4.53 72.04 -13.55
C ASN A 440 4.75 72.43 -15.02
N GLU A 441 4.68 73.73 -15.33
CA GLU A 441 4.95 74.23 -16.69
C GLU A 441 6.45 74.30 -16.97
N GLY A 442 7.28 74.59 -15.97
CA GLY A 442 8.72 74.41 -16.08
C GLY A 442 9.10 72.96 -16.40
N ASP A 443 8.47 71.99 -15.74
CA ASP A 443 8.66 70.56 -15.98
C ASP A 443 8.21 70.16 -17.40
N ALA A 444 7.11 70.72 -17.90
CA ALA A 444 6.65 70.51 -19.27
C ALA A 444 7.66 71.06 -20.30
N VAL A 445 8.19 72.26 -20.05
CA VAL A 445 9.26 72.86 -20.88
C VAL A 445 10.51 72.00 -20.87
N LEU A 446 10.93 71.47 -19.71
CA LEU A 446 12.08 70.57 -19.61
C LEU A 446 11.88 69.26 -20.35
N LYS A 447 10.68 68.67 -20.30
CA LYS A 447 10.32 67.48 -21.07
C LYS A 447 10.37 67.73 -22.58
N GLU A 448 9.85 68.87 -23.01
CA GLU A 448 9.86 69.26 -24.42
C GLU A 448 11.29 69.53 -24.91
N MET A 449 12.10 70.25 -24.13
CA MET A 449 13.52 70.48 -24.41
C MET A 449 14.28 69.16 -24.51
N ALA A 450 14.01 68.22 -23.60
CA ALA A 450 14.61 66.91 -23.61
C ALA A 450 14.17 66.06 -24.81
N ALA A 451 12.90 66.10 -25.19
CA ALA A 451 12.39 65.41 -26.36
C ALA A 451 13.05 65.96 -27.65
N ARG A 452 13.18 67.28 -27.74
CA ARG A 452 13.87 67.98 -28.83
C ARG A 452 15.35 67.61 -28.92
N ALA A 453 16.07 67.65 -27.81
CA ALA A 453 17.48 67.27 -27.77
C ALA A 453 17.67 65.76 -28.02
N GLY A 454 16.79 64.93 -27.46
CA GLY A 454 16.77 63.48 -27.67
C GLY A 454 16.50 63.08 -29.13
N ALA A 455 15.73 63.88 -29.87
CA ALA A 455 15.51 63.65 -31.31
C ALA A 455 16.75 63.94 -32.18
N LEU A 456 17.77 64.63 -31.64
CA LEU A 456 19.05 64.86 -32.31
C LEU A 456 20.05 63.71 -32.10
N VAL A 457 19.74 62.76 -31.19
CA VAL A 457 20.62 61.62 -30.87
C VAL A 457 20.83 60.73 -32.08
N ASP A 458 22.10 60.43 -32.35
CA ASP A 458 22.55 59.55 -33.42
C ASP A 458 23.78 58.73 -32.96
N ASP A 459 24.45 58.05 -33.88
CA ASP A 459 25.59 57.16 -33.57
C ASP A 459 26.79 57.89 -32.94
N ILE A 460 26.91 59.21 -33.09
CA ILE A 460 28.04 60.00 -32.56
C ILE A 460 27.62 61.12 -31.61
N PHE A 461 26.32 61.39 -31.44
CA PHE A 461 25.78 62.44 -30.59
C PHE A 461 24.84 61.87 -29.53
N GLU A 462 25.23 61.98 -28.25
CA GLU A 462 24.45 61.50 -27.10
C GLU A 462 24.07 62.66 -26.18
N VAL A 463 22.86 62.63 -25.60
CA VAL A 463 22.34 63.68 -24.71
C VAL A 463 21.97 63.13 -23.34
N TYR A 464 22.34 63.89 -22.32
CA TYR A 464 22.15 63.58 -20.91
C TYR A 464 21.51 64.76 -20.19
N ARG A 465 20.78 64.46 -19.12
CA ARG A 465 20.32 65.48 -18.17
C ARG A 465 21.07 65.35 -16.85
N LEU A 466 21.64 66.46 -16.37
CA LEU A 466 22.38 66.48 -15.12
C LEU A 466 21.46 66.77 -13.93
N ALA A 467 20.84 67.94 -13.93
CA ALA A 467 19.89 68.42 -12.92
C ALA A 467 19.18 69.67 -13.47
N GLY A 468 18.02 70.04 -12.92
CA GLY A 468 17.35 71.31 -13.29
C GLY A 468 17.15 71.46 -14.80
N ASP A 469 17.62 72.58 -15.34
CA ASP A 469 17.70 72.94 -16.76
C ASP A 469 19.07 72.69 -17.40
N GLU A 470 19.96 71.97 -16.72
CA GLU A 470 21.30 71.64 -17.21
C GLU A 470 21.31 70.33 -17.99
N PHE A 471 21.69 70.44 -19.26
CA PHE A 471 21.85 69.33 -20.17
C PHE A 471 23.27 69.30 -20.69
N VAL A 472 23.73 68.09 -20.98
CA VAL A 472 25.05 67.87 -21.56
C VAL A 472 24.89 66.93 -22.75
N ALA A 473 25.64 67.18 -23.80
CA ALA A 473 25.80 66.27 -24.90
C ALA A 473 27.28 65.94 -25.12
N ILE A 474 27.53 64.72 -25.57
CA ILE A 474 28.86 64.27 -26.01
C ILE A 474 28.80 64.02 -27.50
N VAL A 475 29.74 64.60 -28.24
CA VAL A 475 29.94 64.37 -29.67
C VAL A 475 31.22 63.58 -29.87
N GLN A 476 31.15 62.37 -30.41
CA GLN A 476 32.30 61.52 -30.69
C GLN A 476 33.05 61.99 -31.95
N SER A 477 33.69 63.14 -31.85
CA SER A 477 34.53 63.72 -32.89
C SER A 477 35.62 64.60 -32.29
N GLY A 478 36.81 64.58 -32.90
CA GLY A 478 37.89 65.54 -32.60
C GLY A 478 37.90 66.78 -33.49
N GLN A 479 36.96 66.89 -34.44
CA GLN A 479 36.87 68.01 -35.38
C GLN A 479 35.93 69.08 -34.83
N ALA A 480 36.44 70.30 -34.63
CA ALA A 480 35.70 71.41 -34.07
C ALA A 480 34.45 71.76 -34.90
N GLU A 481 34.54 71.65 -36.23
CA GLU A 481 33.45 71.95 -37.17
C GLU A 481 32.27 70.99 -36.99
N VAL A 482 32.56 69.70 -36.72
CA VAL A 482 31.53 68.69 -36.48
C VAL A 482 30.83 68.97 -35.15
N ILE A 483 31.58 69.26 -34.09
CA ILE A 483 31.04 69.59 -32.77
C ILE A 483 30.19 70.87 -32.85
N ASP A 484 30.70 71.90 -33.54
CA ASP A 484 29.99 73.17 -33.74
C ASP A 484 28.67 72.96 -34.47
N SER A 485 28.64 72.06 -35.47
CA SER A 485 27.41 71.75 -36.19
C SER A 485 26.32 71.16 -35.29
N TYR A 486 26.67 70.34 -34.30
CA TYR A 486 25.70 69.84 -33.31
C TYR A 486 25.28 70.92 -32.32
N ALA A 487 26.20 71.77 -31.87
CA ALA A 487 25.85 72.91 -31.02
C ALA A 487 24.90 73.88 -31.75
N MET A 488 25.11 74.13 -33.05
CA MET A 488 24.17 74.89 -33.88
C MET A 488 22.81 74.20 -34.00
N LYS A 489 22.76 72.88 -34.24
CA LYS A 489 21.50 72.12 -34.28
C LYS A 489 20.72 72.23 -32.97
N ILE A 490 21.39 72.18 -31.82
CA ILE A 490 20.76 72.38 -30.50
C ILE A 490 20.15 73.78 -30.43
N LEU A 491 20.94 74.83 -30.73
CA LEU A 491 20.45 76.22 -30.73
C LEU A 491 19.23 76.41 -31.65
N ASP A 492 19.30 75.90 -32.87
CA ASP A 492 18.22 76.06 -33.86
C ASP A 492 16.96 75.31 -33.46
N THR A 493 17.11 74.13 -32.85
CA THR A 493 15.98 73.35 -32.33
C THR A 493 15.31 74.08 -31.16
N PHE A 494 16.07 74.80 -30.34
CA PHE A 494 15.54 75.49 -29.17
C PHE A 494 14.94 76.86 -29.48
N LYS A 495 15.24 77.45 -30.66
CA LYS A 495 14.54 78.65 -31.16
C LYS A 495 13.06 78.41 -31.48
N ILE A 496 12.65 77.15 -31.66
CA ILE A 496 11.25 76.79 -31.90
C ILE A 496 10.46 77.16 -30.63
N PRO A 497 9.34 77.91 -30.72
CA PRO A 497 8.61 78.34 -29.54
C PRO A 497 8.09 77.15 -28.71
N TYR A 498 8.10 77.30 -27.39
CA TYR A 498 7.53 76.34 -26.44
C TYR A 498 6.07 76.69 -26.19
N GLN A 499 5.19 75.71 -26.31
CA GLN A 499 3.78 75.86 -26.00
C GLN A 499 3.57 75.68 -24.49
N ILE A 500 3.24 76.77 -23.79
CA ILE A 500 2.90 76.74 -22.36
C ILE A 500 1.53 77.40 -22.14
N ALA A 501 0.96 77.26 -20.94
CA ALA A 501 -0.38 77.79 -20.61
C ALA A 501 -0.59 79.29 -20.92
N GLY A 502 0.48 80.09 -20.98
CA GLY A 502 0.46 81.52 -21.31
C GLY A 502 0.65 81.87 -22.79
N GLY A 503 0.67 80.89 -23.70
CA GLY A 503 0.96 81.07 -25.13
C GLY A 503 2.38 80.65 -25.53
N GLU A 504 2.78 80.98 -26.76
CA GLU A 504 4.11 80.68 -27.28
C GLU A 504 5.20 81.49 -26.57
N GLN A 505 6.19 80.80 -26.00
CA GLN A 505 7.38 81.42 -25.42
C GLN A 505 8.63 81.06 -26.21
N TYR A 506 9.42 82.09 -26.52
CA TYR A 506 10.74 81.93 -27.08
C TYR A 506 11.75 81.86 -25.94
N LEU A 507 12.31 80.67 -25.74
CA LEU A 507 13.37 80.44 -24.77
C LEU A 507 14.67 80.29 -25.54
N ALA A 508 15.67 81.10 -25.16
CA ALA A 508 17.01 80.97 -25.68
C ALA A 508 17.80 79.93 -24.88
N SER A 509 18.93 79.52 -25.43
CA SER A 509 19.86 78.63 -24.75
C SER A 509 21.27 79.17 -24.84
N SER A 510 22.01 79.03 -23.74
CA SER A 510 23.42 79.35 -23.66
C SER A 510 24.20 78.05 -23.71
N ILE A 511 25.18 77.96 -24.63
CA ILE A 511 25.94 76.72 -24.87
C ILE A 511 27.43 76.96 -24.69
N GLY A 512 28.09 76.14 -23.87
CA GLY A 512 29.54 76.08 -23.76
C GLY A 512 30.08 74.77 -24.34
N ILE A 513 31.20 74.86 -25.06
CA ILE A 513 31.80 73.73 -25.76
C ILE A 513 33.24 73.55 -25.30
N ALA A 514 33.61 72.35 -24.87
CA ALA A 514 34.99 71.96 -24.60
C ALA A 514 35.38 70.73 -25.43
N MET A 515 36.63 70.66 -25.87
CA MET A 515 37.16 69.59 -26.70
C MET A 515 38.18 68.78 -25.90
N TYR A 516 37.98 67.47 -25.77
CA TYR A 516 39.01 66.57 -25.25
C TYR A 516 39.89 66.05 -26.38
N PRO A 517 41.24 66.01 -26.22
CA PRO A 517 42.03 66.36 -25.02
C PRO A 517 42.55 67.82 -24.98
N LYS A 518 42.05 68.70 -25.87
CA LYS A 518 42.58 70.07 -26.04
C LYS A 518 42.35 70.94 -24.79
N ASP A 519 41.14 70.89 -24.23
CA ASP A 519 40.64 71.82 -23.21
C ASP A 519 40.60 71.18 -21.80
N GLY A 520 41.19 69.99 -21.64
CA GLY A 520 41.29 69.29 -20.34
C GLY A 520 41.79 67.85 -20.46
N LYS A 521 42.41 67.33 -19.39
CA LYS A 521 43.01 65.98 -19.33
C LYS A 521 42.20 64.96 -18.52
N ASN A 522 41.24 65.43 -17.72
CA ASN A 522 40.34 64.60 -16.93
C ASN A 522 38.91 65.15 -16.98
N SER A 523 37.95 64.36 -16.49
CA SER A 523 36.52 64.70 -16.55
C SER A 523 36.20 66.03 -15.87
N THR A 524 36.90 66.37 -14.78
CA THR A 524 36.66 67.60 -14.03
C THR A 524 37.10 68.82 -14.82
N GLU A 525 38.28 68.75 -15.44
CA GLU A 525 38.80 69.83 -16.30
C GLU A 525 37.92 70.07 -17.52
N VAL A 526 37.50 69.01 -18.23
CA VAL A 526 36.68 69.15 -19.45
C VAL A 526 35.28 69.69 -19.12
N ILE A 527 34.67 69.25 -18.01
CA ILE A 527 33.37 69.79 -17.55
C ILE A 527 33.53 71.26 -17.16
N ALA A 528 34.58 71.60 -16.40
CA ALA A 528 34.82 72.99 -15.98
C ALA A 528 35.07 73.92 -17.17
N ALA A 529 35.79 73.46 -18.19
CA ALA A 529 36.01 74.20 -19.43
C ALA A 529 34.70 74.47 -20.18
N ALA A 530 33.83 73.46 -20.32
CA ALA A 530 32.53 73.64 -20.96
C ALA A 530 31.61 74.58 -20.15
N ASP A 531 31.61 74.48 -18.82
CA ASP A 531 30.88 75.37 -17.93
C ASP A 531 31.35 76.82 -18.03
N HIS A 532 32.66 77.04 -18.03
CA HIS A 532 33.24 78.37 -18.17
C HIS A 532 32.86 79.01 -19.51
N ALA A 533 32.95 78.26 -20.62
CA ALA A 533 32.53 78.73 -21.94
C ALA A 533 31.03 79.10 -21.96
N MET A 534 30.19 78.31 -21.31
CA MET A 534 28.74 78.57 -21.19
C MET A 534 28.44 79.81 -20.36
N TYR A 535 29.18 80.00 -19.26
CA TYR A 535 29.07 81.16 -18.39
C TYR A 535 29.41 82.46 -19.15
N GLU A 536 30.46 82.45 -19.97
CA GLU A 536 30.81 83.60 -20.80
C GLU A 536 29.74 83.92 -21.85
N VAL A 537 29.09 82.91 -22.44
CA VAL A 537 27.92 83.14 -23.31
C VAL A 537 26.79 83.84 -22.55
N LYS A 538 26.52 83.43 -21.31
CA LYS A 538 25.48 84.06 -20.49
C LYS A 538 25.77 85.52 -20.15
N LYS A 539 27.05 85.84 -19.94
CA LYS A 539 27.51 87.21 -19.66
C LYS A 539 27.47 88.10 -20.90
N ASN A 540 27.77 87.52 -22.07
CA ASN A 540 27.88 88.22 -23.35
C ASN A 540 26.57 88.23 -24.17
N GLY A 541 25.42 88.33 -23.49
CA GLY A 541 24.13 88.58 -24.14
C GLY A 541 23.23 87.36 -24.36
N LYS A 542 23.65 86.15 -23.95
CA LYS A 542 22.88 84.90 -24.01
C LYS A 542 22.56 84.45 -25.45
N ASN A 543 21.82 83.36 -25.63
CA ASN A 543 21.35 82.87 -26.94
C ASN A 543 22.48 82.64 -27.97
N SER A 544 23.60 82.08 -27.53
CA SER A 544 24.76 81.86 -28.38
C SER A 544 25.52 80.62 -27.93
N ARG A 545 26.67 80.36 -28.54
CA ARG A 545 27.60 79.32 -28.15
C ARG A 545 29.03 79.84 -28.16
N ALA A 546 29.88 79.31 -27.29
CA ALA A 546 31.31 79.57 -27.29
C ALA A 546 32.09 78.27 -27.12
N PHE A 547 33.21 78.16 -27.83
CA PHE A 547 34.25 77.21 -27.47
C PHE A 547 35.06 77.75 -26.31
N TYR A 548 35.55 76.86 -25.45
CA TYR A 548 36.51 77.22 -24.43
C TYR A 548 37.79 77.79 -25.08
N ASP A 549 38.25 78.92 -24.57
CA ASP A 549 39.49 79.56 -24.97
C ASP A 549 40.27 79.96 -23.72
N VAL A 550 41.56 79.62 -23.69
CA VAL A 550 42.43 79.78 -22.51
C VAL A 550 42.66 81.27 -22.21
N ASP A 551 42.60 82.14 -23.22
CA ASP A 551 42.72 83.60 -23.06
C ASP A 551 41.49 84.22 -22.35
N MET A 552 40.41 83.46 -22.13
CA MET A 552 39.27 83.90 -21.33
C MET A 552 39.51 83.86 -19.81
N GLU A 553 40.49 83.08 -19.32
CA GLU A 553 40.82 83.01 -17.88
C GLU A 553 41.59 84.25 -17.37
N GLU A 554 42.26 85.02 -18.24
CA GLU A 554 43.10 86.17 -17.83
C GLU A 554 42.33 87.50 -17.63
N GLN A 555 41.00 87.53 -17.79
CA GLN A 555 40.17 88.74 -17.58
C GLN A 555 39.04 88.60 -16.55
N SER A 556 39.04 87.54 -15.73
CA SER A 556 38.06 87.36 -14.63
C SER A 556 38.53 87.92 -13.29
#